data_AF-A0A7M2AHB5-F1
#
_entry.id   AF-A0A7M2AHB5-F1
#
_cell.length_a   1.000
_cell.length_b   1.000
_cell.length_c   1.000
_cell.angle_alpha   90.00
_cell.angle_beta   90.00
_cell.angle_gamma   90.00
#
_symmetry.space_group_name_H-M   'P 1'
#
loop_
_entity.id
_entity.type
_entity.pdbx_description
1 polymer ?
#
loop_
_entity_poly.entity_id
_entity_poly.type
_entity_poly.pdbx_seq_one_letter_code
_entity_poly.pdbx_strand_id
1 'polypeptide(L)'
;MQIDNIQNHYGIVFPHEYVEFQREADGQAFDVIENGEVIDWEIRFSALDEQFIVNNINLVDNVNPDPRRIIPFAWSVSSGNNYLLDYRKNSESPAVLVMVHEEAMVREDAESESETPEEAQQLLEENVREIAANFNAFIACLKARSSDQTE
;
A
#
# COMPACT_ATOMS: atom_id res chain seq x y z
N MET A 1 -10.49 -9.32 -17.80
CA MET A 1 -10.66 -7.93 -17.31
C MET A 1 -9.29 -7.43 -16.84
N GLN A 2 -9.01 -6.12 -16.80
CA GLN A 2 -7.68 -5.62 -16.39
C GLN A 2 -7.29 -6.08 -14.98
N ILE A 3 -8.27 -6.12 -14.05
CA ILE A 3 -8.09 -6.65 -12.69
C ILE A 3 -7.70 -8.15 -12.66
N ASP A 4 -8.25 -8.99 -13.55
CA ASP A 4 -7.91 -10.43 -13.58
C ASP A 4 -6.43 -10.64 -13.90
N ASN A 5 -5.86 -9.81 -14.77
CA ASN A 5 -4.45 -9.89 -15.12
C ASN A 5 -3.57 -9.54 -13.92
N ILE A 6 -3.94 -8.51 -13.16
CA ILE A 6 -3.24 -8.11 -11.93
C ILE A 6 -3.30 -9.24 -10.90
N GLN A 7 -4.51 -9.76 -10.65
CA GLN A 7 -4.73 -10.87 -9.72
C GLN A 7 -3.95 -12.12 -10.09
N ASN A 8 -3.93 -12.49 -11.38
CA ASN A 8 -3.17 -13.63 -11.87
C ASN A 8 -1.65 -13.41 -11.77
N HIS A 9 -1.17 -12.18 -11.98
CA HIS A 9 0.26 -11.86 -11.87
C HIS A 9 0.78 -12.07 -10.44
N TYR A 10 0.04 -11.57 -9.45
CA TYR A 10 0.42 -11.69 -8.04
C TYR A 10 -0.06 -12.99 -7.39
N GLY A 11 -0.99 -13.73 -8.01
CA GLY A 11 -1.61 -14.92 -7.43
C GLY A 11 -2.53 -14.60 -6.25
N ILE A 12 -3.20 -13.45 -6.30
CA ILE A 12 -4.08 -12.93 -5.23
C ILE A 12 -5.48 -12.66 -5.77
N VAL A 13 -6.44 -12.49 -4.86
CA VAL A 13 -7.75 -11.92 -5.17
C VAL A 13 -7.90 -10.66 -4.35
N PHE A 14 -8.19 -9.54 -4.99
CA PHE A 14 -8.43 -8.29 -4.28
C PHE A 14 -9.69 -8.42 -3.41
N PRO A 15 -9.69 -7.87 -2.18
CA PRO A 15 -10.88 -7.85 -1.34
C PRO A 15 -12.05 -7.21 -2.09
N HIS A 16 -13.23 -7.80 -1.97
CA HIS A 16 -14.41 -7.29 -2.66
C HIS A 16 -14.71 -5.84 -2.26
N GLU A 17 -14.60 -5.56 -0.97
CA GLU A 17 -14.82 -4.24 -0.38
C GLU A 17 -13.83 -3.20 -0.91
N TYR A 18 -12.58 -3.59 -1.20
CA TYR A 18 -11.61 -2.70 -1.83
C TYR A 18 -12.03 -2.33 -3.25
N VAL A 19 -12.43 -3.32 -4.05
CA VAL A 19 -12.84 -3.10 -5.45
C VAL A 19 -14.11 -2.26 -5.54
N GLU A 20 -15.07 -2.48 -4.63
CA GLU A 20 -16.29 -1.66 -4.54
C GLU A 20 -15.96 -0.23 -4.10
N PHE A 21 -15.21 -0.06 -3.01
CA PHE A 21 -14.83 1.24 -2.49
C PHE A 21 -14.09 2.08 -3.54
N GLN A 22 -13.13 1.49 -4.25
CA GLN A 22 -12.38 2.20 -5.27
C GLN A 22 -13.28 2.69 -6.42
N ARG A 23 -14.28 1.88 -6.81
CA ARG A 23 -15.25 2.27 -7.84
C ARG A 23 -16.11 3.44 -7.38
N GLU A 24 -16.53 3.43 -6.12
CA GLU A 24 -17.35 4.51 -5.53
C GLU A 24 -16.55 5.79 -5.29
N ALA A 25 -15.27 5.66 -4.92
CA ALA A 25 -14.38 6.78 -4.70
C ALA A 25 -14.10 7.58 -5.99
N ASP A 26 -14.15 6.96 -7.18
CA ASP A 26 -14.00 7.61 -8.49
C ASP A 26 -12.83 8.62 -8.57
N GLY A 27 -11.67 8.23 -8.03
CA GLY A 27 -10.46 9.06 -8.00
C GLY A 27 -10.45 10.16 -6.93
N GLN A 28 -11.43 10.19 -6.03
CA GLN A 28 -11.42 11.04 -4.84
C GLN A 28 -10.18 10.79 -3.98
N ALA A 29 -9.65 11.87 -3.41
CA ALA A 29 -8.55 11.82 -2.46
C ALA A 29 -9.06 11.80 -1.01
N PHE A 30 -8.30 11.15 -0.13
CA PHE A 30 -8.65 10.99 1.28
C PHE A 30 -7.48 11.42 2.16
N ASP A 31 -7.79 11.86 3.37
CA ASP A 31 -6.81 11.95 4.45
C ASP A 31 -6.86 10.68 5.28
N VAL A 32 -5.72 10.25 5.79
CA VAL A 32 -5.62 9.10 6.71
C VAL A 32 -5.50 9.62 8.13
N ILE A 33 -6.40 9.16 8.99
CA ILE A 33 -6.49 9.53 10.39
C ILE A 33 -6.14 8.32 11.24
N GLU A 34 -5.16 8.48 12.12
CA GLU A 34 -4.77 7.50 13.12
C GLU A 34 -4.78 8.18 14.49
N ASN A 35 -5.42 7.56 15.48
CA ASN A 35 -5.53 8.10 16.84
C ASN A 35 -6.10 9.53 16.94
N GLY A 36 -6.89 9.96 15.94
CA GLY A 36 -7.50 11.29 15.89
C GLY A 36 -6.64 12.37 15.24
N GLU A 37 -5.44 12.03 14.76
CA GLU A 37 -4.54 12.93 14.05
C GLU A 37 -4.43 12.51 12.58
N VAL A 38 -4.29 13.49 11.68
CA VAL A 38 -4.03 13.21 10.27
C VAL A 38 -2.57 12.85 10.11
N ILE A 39 -2.30 11.63 9.66
CA ILE A 39 -0.93 11.13 9.46
C ILE A 39 -0.48 11.22 8.00
N ASP A 40 -1.42 11.24 7.05
CA ASP A 40 -1.15 11.47 5.63
C ASP A 40 -2.30 12.24 5.00
N TRP A 41 -1.95 13.16 4.12
CA TRP A 41 -2.91 13.92 3.33
C TRP A 41 -2.97 13.39 1.90
N GLU A 42 -4.15 13.58 1.30
CA GLU A 42 -4.36 13.35 -0.13
C GLU A 42 -3.85 11.98 -0.62
N ILE A 43 -4.22 10.91 0.10
CA ILE A 43 -4.03 9.55 -0.40
C ILE A 43 -4.94 9.30 -1.59
N ARG A 44 -4.40 8.58 -2.58
CA ARG A 44 -5.10 8.20 -3.81
C ARG A 44 -4.94 6.72 -4.05
N PHE A 45 -6.01 6.08 -4.49
CA PHE A 45 -6.03 4.66 -4.82
C PHE A 45 -5.44 4.41 -6.20
N SER A 46 -4.56 3.43 -6.31
CA SER A 46 -3.89 3.03 -7.54
C SER A 46 -4.89 2.45 -8.54
N ALA A 47 -4.98 3.01 -9.74
CA ALA A 47 -5.87 2.52 -10.79
C ALA A 47 -5.57 1.05 -11.12
N LEU A 48 -6.59 0.20 -11.13
CA LEU A 48 -6.47 -1.23 -11.47
C LEU A 48 -6.46 -1.44 -12.99
N ASP A 49 -5.47 -0.83 -13.65
CA ASP A 49 -5.30 -0.80 -15.09
C ASP A 49 -4.04 -1.58 -15.56
N GLU A 50 -3.68 -1.43 -16.83
CA GLU A 50 -2.52 -2.10 -17.42
C GLU A 50 -1.16 -1.60 -16.89
N GLN A 51 -1.10 -0.43 -16.25
CA GLN A 51 0.13 0.14 -15.70
C GLN A 51 0.34 -0.26 -14.25
N PHE A 52 -0.68 -0.77 -13.56
CA PHE A 52 -0.60 -1.12 -12.13
C PHE A 52 0.64 -1.95 -11.77
N ILE A 53 0.87 -3.06 -12.49
CA ILE A 53 2.00 -3.96 -12.22
C ILE A 53 3.33 -3.25 -12.45
N VAL A 54 3.48 -2.57 -13.58
CA VAL A 54 4.73 -1.89 -13.95
C VAL A 54 5.05 -0.76 -12.98
N ASN A 55 4.04 0.00 -12.56
CA ASN A 55 4.19 1.07 -11.59
C ASN A 55 4.64 0.52 -10.23
N ASN A 56 4.01 -0.56 -9.74
CA ASN A 56 4.40 -1.16 -8.46
C ASN A 56 5.84 -1.70 -8.50
N ILE A 57 6.22 -2.39 -9.58
CA ILE A 57 7.59 -2.89 -9.77
C ILE A 57 8.61 -1.74 -9.72
N ASN A 58 8.33 -0.66 -10.42
CA ASN A 58 9.29 0.44 -10.53
C ASN A 58 9.37 1.32 -9.28
N LEU A 59 8.27 1.44 -8.53
CA LEU A 59 8.14 2.42 -7.44
C LEU A 59 8.29 1.82 -6.06
N VAL A 60 7.95 0.53 -5.86
CA VAL A 60 7.79 -0.03 -4.51
C VAL A 60 8.55 -1.34 -4.31
N ASP A 61 8.74 -2.18 -5.33
CA ASP A 61 9.31 -3.53 -5.15
C ASP A 61 10.71 -3.55 -4.49
N ASN A 62 11.54 -2.54 -4.76
CA ASN A 62 12.89 -2.47 -4.20
C ASN A 62 12.92 -2.15 -2.70
N VAL A 63 11.85 -1.63 -2.13
CA VAL A 63 11.72 -1.30 -0.69
C VAL A 63 10.68 -2.19 0.00
N ASN A 64 9.99 -3.04 -0.75
CA ASN A 64 8.95 -3.93 -0.25
C ASN A 64 9.57 -5.25 0.24
N PRO A 65 9.31 -5.69 1.49
CA PRO A 65 9.87 -6.93 2.02
C PRO A 65 9.41 -8.18 1.25
N ASP A 66 8.21 -8.17 0.68
CA ASP A 66 7.68 -9.28 -0.11
C ASP A 66 6.76 -8.79 -1.25
N PRO A 67 7.34 -8.35 -2.38
CA PRO A 67 6.57 -7.74 -3.48
C PRO A 67 5.53 -8.66 -4.14
N ARG A 68 5.62 -9.97 -3.91
CA ARG A 68 4.64 -10.93 -4.44
C ARG A 68 3.39 -11.04 -3.58
N ARG A 69 3.49 -10.75 -2.28
CA ARG A 69 2.41 -10.96 -1.31
C ARG A 69 2.01 -9.69 -0.56
N ILE A 70 2.76 -8.60 -0.70
CA ILE A 70 2.45 -7.29 -0.14
C ILE A 70 2.22 -6.35 -1.32
N ILE A 71 0.96 -6.02 -1.60
CA ILE A 71 0.57 -5.37 -2.86
C ILE A 71 0.22 -3.91 -2.59
N PRO A 72 0.96 -2.94 -3.16
CA PRO A 72 0.59 -1.52 -3.08
C PRO A 72 -0.77 -1.27 -3.73
N PHE A 73 -1.65 -0.52 -3.04
CA PHE A 73 -2.99 -0.21 -3.54
C PHE A 73 -3.35 1.28 -3.43
N ALA A 74 -2.60 2.06 -2.66
CA ALA A 74 -2.75 3.50 -2.58
C ALA A 74 -1.43 4.16 -2.21
N TRP A 75 -1.33 5.46 -2.46
CA TRP A 75 -0.16 6.27 -2.15
C TRP A 75 -0.59 7.66 -1.68
N SER A 76 0.19 8.29 -0.80
CA SER A 76 0.00 9.68 -0.41
C SER A 76 0.67 10.62 -1.40
N VAL A 77 -0.08 11.57 -1.95
CA VAL A 77 0.49 12.65 -2.76
C VAL A 77 1.39 13.56 -1.91
N SER A 78 1.05 13.74 -0.64
CA SER A 78 1.76 14.69 0.24
C SER A 78 3.11 14.18 0.73
N SER A 79 3.25 12.90 1.02
CA SER A 79 4.44 12.30 1.65
C SER A 79 5.15 11.27 0.79
N GLY A 80 4.49 10.77 -0.27
CA GLY A 80 4.98 9.64 -1.05
C GLY A 80 4.79 8.29 -0.36
N ASN A 81 4.23 8.24 0.85
CA ASN A 81 3.98 7.00 1.58
C ASN A 81 3.09 6.05 0.77
N ASN A 82 3.37 4.75 0.88
CA ASN A 82 2.62 3.71 0.20
C ASN A 82 1.76 2.92 1.18
N TYR A 83 0.54 2.58 0.76
CA TYR A 83 -0.38 1.74 1.49
C TYR A 83 -0.50 0.40 0.77
N LEU A 84 -0.34 -0.69 1.52
CA LEU A 84 -0.17 -2.03 0.97
C LEU A 84 -1.13 -3.03 1.60
N LEU A 85 -1.58 -4.01 0.81
CA LEU A 85 -2.35 -5.17 1.28
C LEU A 85 -1.41 -6.33 1.56
N ASP A 86 -1.36 -6.85 2.79
CA ASP A 86 -0.52 -7.97 3.21
C ASP A 86 -1.28 -9.30 3.17
N TYR A 87 -1.01 -10.09 2.13
CA TYR A 87 -1.61 -11.40 1.89
C TYR A 87 -0.83 -12.55 2.56
N ARG A 88 0.26 -12.28 3.30
CA ARG A 88 1.13 -13.34 3.85
C ARG A 88 0.41 -14.22 4.88
N LYS A 89 -0.55 -13.66 5.63
CA LYS A 89 -1.28 -14.37 6.70
C LYS A 89 -2.70 -14.76 6.30
N ASN A 90 -3.40 -13.89 5.58
CA ASN A 90 -4.80 -14.11 5.19
C ASN A 90 -5.04 -13.58 3.78
N SER A 91 -5.36 -14.48 2.85
CA SER A 91 -5.58 -14.13 1.45
C SER A 91 -6.96 -13.52 1.17
N GLU A 92 -7.95 -13.78 2.02
CA GLU A 92 -9.33 -13.30 1.85
C GLU A 92 -9.54 -11.93 2.52
N SER A 93 -8.81 -11.68 3.61
CA SER A 93 -8.87 -10.44 4.37
C SER A 93 -7.45 -10.00 4.75
N PRO A 94 -6.66 -9.52 3.77
CA PRO A 94 -5.30 -9.06 3.99
C PRO A 94 -5.29 -7.84 4.91
N ALA A 95 -4.28 -7.76 5.77
CA ALA A 95 -4.06 -6.58 6.60
C ALA A 95 -3.63 -5.40 5.73
N VAL A 96 -3.83 -4.18 6.22
CA VAL A 96 -3.34 -2.96 5.58
C VAL A 96 -2.07 -2.50 6.29
N LEU A 97 -1.02 -2.32 5.51
CA LEU A 97 0.27 -1.78 5.94
C LEU A 97 0.45 -0.37 5.40
N VAL A 98 1.28 0.41 6.10
CA VAL A 98 1.85 1.66 5.59
C VAL A 98 3.37 1.51 5.51
N MET A 99 3.93 2.04 4.43
CA MET A 99 5.36 2.16 4.17
C MET A 99 5.70 3.64 4.07
N VAL A 100 6.54 4.11 4.99
CA VAL A 100 6.98 5.51 5.04
C VAL A 100 8.07 5.70 3.99
N HIS A 101 7.82 6.51 2.97
CA HIS A 101 8.73 6.63 1.82
C HIS A 101 10.12 7.10 2.22
N GLU A 102 10.20 8.09 3.10
CA GLU A 102 11.48 8.70 3.52
C GLU A 102 12.32 7.78 4.42
N GLU A 103 11.69 6.81 5.08
CA GLU A 103 12.37 5.87 6.00
C GLU A 103 12.62 4.50 5.36
N ALA A 104 12.01 4.23 4.21
CA ALA A 104 12.06 2.92 3.58
C ALA A 104 13.47 2.63 3.03
N MET A 105 14.11 1.62 3.60
CA MET A 105 15.41 1.13 3.18
C MET A 105 15.31 0.35 1.87
N VAL A 106 16.19 0.67 0.93
CA VAL A 106 16.27 -0.06 -0.34
C VAL A 106 16.93 -1.41 -0.10
N ARG A 107 16.44 -2.46 -0.78
CA ARG A 107 16.95 -3.83 -0.68
C ARG A 107 18.46 -3.93 -0.90
N GLU A 108 19.01 -3.17 -1.84
CA GLU A 108 20.45 -3.11 -2.08
C GLU A 108 21.21 -2.63 -0.83
N ASP A 109 20.71 -1.60 -0.15
CA ASP A 109 21.30 -1.08 1.08
C ASP A 109 21.16 -2.11 2.21
N ALA A 110 19.98 -2.71 2.38
CA ALA A 110 19.75 -3.76 3.38
C ALA A 110 20.69 -4.96 3.19
N GLU A 111 20.90 -5.41 1.95
CA GLU A 111 21.83 -6.49 1.61
C GLU A 111 23.29 -6.08 1.83
N SER A 112 23.63 -4.81 1.59
CA SER A 112 24.99 -4.29 1.83
C SER A 112 25.30 -4.09 3.32
N GLU A 113 24.29 -3.76 4.14
CA GLU A 113 24.45 -3.51 5.58
C GLU A 113 24.34 -4.78 6.44
N SER A 114 24.00 -5.92 5.84
CA SER A 114 23.80 -7.19 6.53
C SER A 114 24.90 -8.22 6.26
N GLU A 115 25.16 -9.11 7.22
CA GLU A 115 26.08 -10.24 7.00
C GLU A 115 25.36 -11.44 6.35
N THR A 116 24.03 -11.51 6.53
CA THR A 116 23.19 -12.61 6.05
C THR A 116 21.93 -12.14 5.32
N PRO A 117 21.37 -12.95 4.40
CA PRO A 117 20.09 -12.64 3.77
C PRO A 117 18.93 -12.51 4.77
N GLU A 118 18.97 -13.24 5.88
CA GLU A 118 17.94 -13.18 6.92
C GLU A 118 17.94 -11.84 7.67
N GLU A 119 19.12 -11.27 7.93
CA GLU A 119 19.27 -9.93 8.50
C GLU A 119 18.79 -8.87 7.50
N ALA A 120 19.19 -8.96 6.23
CA ALA A 120 18.73 -8.05 5.19
C ALA A 120 17.21 -8.09 5.04
N GLN A 121 16.60 -9.27 5.14
CA GLN A 121 15.15 -9.41 5.15
C GLN A 121 14.53 -8.76 6.38
N GLN A 122 15.11 -8.91 7.58
CA GLN A 122 14.59 -8.24 8.79
C GLN A 122 14.60 -6.73 8.64
N LEU A 123 15.68 -6.16 8.11
CA LEU A 123 15.77 -4.74 7.79
C LEU A 123 14.65 -4.28 6.84
N LEU A 124 14.33 -5.07 5.82
CA LEU A 124 13.21 -4.77 4.92
C LEU A 124 11.83 -4.93 5.58
N GLU A 125 11.67 -5.84 6.55
CA GLU A 125 10.42 -5.96 7.31
C GLU A 125 10.15 -4.69 8.15
N GLU A 126 11.18 -3.94 8.53
CA GLU A 126 11.03 -2.67 9.26
C GLU A 126 10.46 -1.54 8.38
N ASN A 127 10.52 -1.67 7.05
CA ASN A 127 9.95 -0.67 6.12
C ASN A 127 8.43 -0.57 6.18
N VAL A 128 7.75 -1.55 6.78
CA VAL A 128 6.30 -1.61 6.80
C VAL A 128 5.78 -1.76 8.23
N ARG A 129 4.69 -1.04 8.54
CA ARG A 129 3.93 -1.28 9.78
C ARG A 129 2.46 -1.53 9.47
N GLU A 130 1.82 -2.36 10.28
CA GLU A 130 0.38 -2.55 10.21
C GLU A 130 -0.35 -1.27 10.67
N ILE A 131 -1.33 -0.84 9.89
CA ILE A 131 -2.21 0.30 10.23
C ILE A 131 -3.67 -0.15 10.41
N ALA A 132 -4.08 -1.25 9.78
CA ALA A 132 -5.40 -1.82 10.00
C ALA A 132 -5.40 -3.33 9.78
N ALA A 133 -6.25 -4.05 10.52
CA ALA A 133 -6.38 -5.49 10.43
C ALA A 133 -6.93 -5.98 9.08
N ASN A 134 -7.65 -5.13 8.35
CA ASN A 134 -8.17 -5.37 7.00
C ASN A 134 -8.66 -4.07 6.34
N PHE A 135 -9.09 -4.16 5.08
CA PHE A 135 -9.54 -3.00 4.33
C PHE A 135 -10.75 -2.28 4.95
N ASN A 136 -11.74 -3.00 5.49
CA ASN A 136 -12.89 -2.38 6.14
C ASN A 136 -12.48 -1.58 7.39
N ALA A 137 -11.53 -2.10 8.18
CA ALA A 137 -10.95 -1.36 9.30
C ALA A 137 -10.18 -0.12 8.81
N PHE A 138 -9.49 -0.22 7.67
CA PHE A 138 -8.79 0.92 7.08
C PHE A 138 -9.73 2.03 6.58
N ILE A 139 -10.91 1.70 6.02
CA ILE A 139 -11.91 2.71 5.62
C ILE A 139 -12.29 3.61 6.80
N ALA A 140 -12.34 3.08 8.03
CA ALA A 140 -12.64 3.88 9.22
C ALA A 140 -11.54 4.92 9.54
N CYS A 141 -10.33 4.75 9.01
CA CYS A 141 -9.24 5.71 9.09
C CYS A 141 -9.34 6.79 8.00
N LEU A 142 -10.21 6.64 7.00
CA LEU A 142 -10.26 7.56 5.86
C LEU A 142 -11.24 8.70 6.08
N LYS A 143 -10.81 9.90 5.73
CA LYS A 143 -11.66 11.07 5.63
C LYS A 143 -11.60 11.62 4.21
N ALA A 144 -12.73 11.57 3.51
CA ALA A 144 -12.84 12.14 2.16
C ALA A 144 -12.47 13.63 2.19
N ARG A 145 -11.55 14.05 1.31
CA ARG A 145 -11.27 15.47 1.12
C ARG A 145 -12.42 16.09 0.32
N SER A 146 -13.00 17.16 0.84
CA SER A 146 -13.91 18.00 0.08
C SER A 146 -13.12 18.83 -0.92
N SER A 147 -13.63 18.98 -2.13
CA SER A 147 -13.05 19.78 -3.23
C SER A 147 -12.85 21.27 -2.91
N ASP A 148 -13.28 21.75 -1.74
CA ASP A 148 -13.33 23.16 -1.37
C ASP A 148 -12.14 23.65 -0.51
N GLN A 149 -11.10 22.84 -0.33
CA GLN A 149 -9.87 23.31 0.32
C GLN A 149 -8.79 23.68 -0.70
N THR A 150 -9.08 24.71 -1.49
CA THR A 150 -8.06 25.65 -1.96
C THR A 150 -7.83 26.67 -0.84
N GLU A 151 -6.72 26.55 -0.11
CA GLU A 151 -6.07 27.71 0.52
C GLU A 151 -5.00 28.27 -0.42
#